data_AF-A0A441Z8J1-F1
#
_entry.id   AF-A0A441Z8J1-F1
#
_cell.length_a   1.000
_cell.length_b   1.000
_cell.length_c   1.000
_cell.angle_alpha   90.00
_cell.angle_beta   90.00
_cell.angle_gamma   90.00
#
_symmetry.space_group_name_H-M   'P 1'
#
loop_
_entity.id
_entity.type
_entity.pdbx_description
1 polymer ?
#
loop_
_entity_poly.entity_id
_entity_poly.type
_entity_poly.pdbx_seq_one_letter_code
_entity_poly.pdbx_strand_id
1 'polypeptide(L)' 'MKWTKRGPKWKEAVEVCMALIEGERTPDDVRKAFEAAAEEEGLLRSSN' A
#
# COMPACT_ATOMS: atom_id res chain seq x y z
N MET A 1 1.03 -7.07 11.17
CA MET A 1 2.13 -6.19 10.74
C MET A 1 1.89 -4.81 11.32
N LYS A 2 2.89 -4.19 11.96
CA LYS A 2 2.81 -2.80 12.43
C LYS A 2 3.71 -1.96 11.54
N TRP A 3 3.13 -1.04 10.78
CA TRP A 3 3.88 -0.03 10.01
C TRP A 3 4.55 0.94 10.98
N THR A 4 5.87 0.90 11.02
CA THR A 4 6.77 1.68 11.86
C THR A 4 7.20 3.00 11.22
N LYS A 5 7.43 3.02 9.90
CA LYS A 5 7.97 4.20 9.20
C LYS A 5 6.90 5.00 8.49
N ARG A 6 5.88 4.34 7.91
CA ARG A 6 4.80 5.03 7.15
C ARG A 6 5.39 6.01 6.12
N GLY A 7 6.33 5.50 5.32
CA GLY A 7 7.08 6.27 4.32
C GLY A 7 6.21 6.78 3.15
N PRO A 8 6.81 7.44 2.15
CA PRO A 8 6.11 8.03 1.02
C PRO A 8 5.15 7.06 0.33
N LYS A 9 5.58 5.82 0.07
CA LYS A 9 4.72 4.81 -0.57
C LYS A 9 3.57 4.35 0.31
N TRP A 10 3.74 4.36 1.63
CA TRP A 10 2.62 4.08 2.54
C TRP A 10 1.55 5.16 2.47
N LYS A 11 1.95 6.44 2.40
CA LYS A 11 1.01 7.56 2.25
C LYS A 11 0.26 7.46 0.92
N GLU A 12 0.98 7.18 -0.16
CA GLU A 12 0.39 6.93 -1.47
C GLU A 12 -0.60 5.76 -1.42
N ALA A 13 -0.26 4.65 -0.76
CA ALA A 13 -1.17 3.51 -0.61
C ALA A 13 -2.46 3.88 0.16
N VAL A 14 -2.37 4.78 1.15
CA VAL A 14 -3.56 5.32 1.84
C VAL A 14 -4.39 6.21 0.92
N GLU A 15 -3.76 7.06 0.11
CA GLU A 15 -4.46 7.90 -0.88
C GLU A 15 -5.17 7.06 -1.94
N VAL A 16 -4.52 6.00 -2.44
CA VAL A 16 -5.13 5.04 -3.38
C VAL A 16 -6.33 4.32 -2.74
N CYS A 17 -6.27 4.03 -1.44
CA CYS A 17 -7.43 3.52 -0.70
C CYS A 17 -8.59 4.50 -0.64
N MET A 18 -8.33 5.80 -0.44
CA MET A 18 -9.39 6.82 -0.44
C MET A 18 -10.01 6.95 -1.84
N ALA A 19 -9.19 6.97 -2.89
CA ALA A 19 -9.65 7.03 -4.27
C ALA A 19 -10.46 5.78 -4.68
N LEU A 20 -10.17 4.60 -4.11
CA LEU A 20 -11.01 3.40 -4.28
C LEU A 20 -12.42 3.61 -3.68
N ILE A 21 -12.51 4.21 -2.48
CA ILE A 21 -13.78 4.50 -1.82
C ILE A 21 -14.62 5.48 -2.66
N GLU A 22 -13.94 6.42 -3.32
CA GLU A 22 -14.55 7.39 -4.24
C GLU A 22 -14.90 6.79 -5.63
N GLY A 23 -14.48 5.54 -5.89
CA GLY A 23 -14.75 4.85 -7.15
C GLY A 23 -13.80 5.20 -8.29
N GLU A 24 -12.70 5.92 -8.01
CA GLU A 24 -11.71 6.35 -9.01
C GLU A 24 -10.62 5.31 -9.26
N ARG A 25 -10.42 4.38 -8.32
CA ARG A 25 -9.39 3.32 -8.39
C ARG A 25 -9.98 1.95 -8.15
N THR A 26 -9.19 0.92 -8.43
CA THR A 26 -9.58 -0.49 -8.29
C THR A 26 -8.97 -1.15 -7.05
N PRO A 27 -9.55 -2.25 -6.53
CA PRO A 27 -8.91 -3.03 -5.47
C PRO A 27 -7.50 -3.53 -5.84
N ASP A 28 -7.23 -3.77 -7.13
CA ASP A 28 -5.92 -4.19 -7.61
C ASP A 28 -4.89 -3.07 -7.52
N ASP A 29 -5.30 -1.81 -7.74
CA ASP A 29 -4.44 -0.65 -7.52
C ASP A 29 -4.01 -0.53 -6.07
N VAL A 30 -4.96 -0.71 -5.14
CA VAL A 30 -4.69 -0.71 -3.70
C VAL A 30 -3.69 -1.80 -3.35
N ARG A 31 -3.87 -3.02 -3.89
CA ARG A 31 -2.95 -4.14 -3.63
C ARG A 31 -1.52 -3.79 -4.07
N LYS A 32 -1.35 -3.32 -5.29
CA LYS A 32 -0.03 -2.94 -5.83
C LYS A 32 0.63 -1.82 -5.00
N ALA A 33 -0.15 -0.83 -4.58
CA ALA A 33 0.36 0.28 -3.76
C ALA A 33 0.84 -0.22 -2.38
N PHE A 34 0.07 -1.11 -1.73
CA PHE A 34 0.49 -1.68 -0.45
C PHE A 34 1.66 -2.67 -0.56
N GLU A 35 1.78 -3.41 -1.66
CA GLU A 35 2.96 -4.24 -1.94
C GLU A 35 4.22 -3.37 -2.06
N ALA A 36 4.14 -2.28 -2.84
CA ALA A 36 5.26 -1.34 -3.00
C ALA A 36 5.63 -0.65 -1.68
N ALA A 37 4.63 -0.30 -0.85
CA ALA A 37 4.86 0.25 0.48
C ALA A 37 5.51 -0.79 1.41
N ALA A 38 5.06 -2.04 1.35
CA ALA A 38 5.59 -3.11 2.18
C ALA A 38 7.04 -3.44 1.78
N GLU A 39 7.37 -3.37 0.50
CA GLU A 39 8.74 -3.51 -0.01
C GLU A 39 9.64 -2.40 0.52
N GLU A 40 9.21 -1.13 0.44
CA GLU A 40 9.97 0.02 0.96
C GLU A 40 10.24 -0.08 2.46
N GLU A 41 9.27 -0.56 3.24
CA GLU A 41 9.45 -0.71 4.68
C GLU A 41 10.21 -2.00 5.06
N GLY A 42 10.40 -2.94 4.13
CA GLY A 42 10.98 -4.26 4.40
C GLY A 42 10.00 -5.20 5.12
N LEU A 43 8.70 -4.97 4.98
CA LEU A 43 7.61 -5.77 5.52
C LEU A 43 7.07 -6.80 4.50
N LEU A 44 7.42 -6.68 3.21
CA LEU A 44 6.93 -7.59 2.19
C LEU A 44 7.42 -9.01 2.49
N ARG A 45 6.50 -9.88 2.86
CA ARG A 45 6.81 -11.27 3.20
C ARG A 45 7.01 -12.05 1.90
N SER A 46 8.20 -12.62 1.70
CA SER A 46 8.42 -13.59 0.63
C SER A 46 7.46 -14.76 0.85
N SER A 47 6.70 -15.12 -0.18
CA SER A 47 5.93 -16.36 -0.17
C SER A 47 6.93 -17.51 -0.22
N ASN A 48 7.04 -18.24 0.89
CA ASN A 48 7.86 -19.45 0.99
C ASN A 48 7.03 -20.68 0.62
#